data_AF-A0ABD5FGP2-F1
#
_entry.id   AF-A0ABD5FGP2-F1
#
_cell.length_a   1.000
_cell.length_b   1.000
_cell.length_c   1.000
_cell.angle_alpha   90.00
_cell.angle_beta   90.00
_cell.angle_gamma   90.00
#
_symmetry.space_group_name_H-M   'P 1'
#
loop_
_entity.id
_entity.type
_entity.pdbx_description
1 polymer ?
#
loop_
_entity_poly.entity_id
_entity_poly.type
_entity_poly.pdbx_seq_one_letter_code
_entity_poly.pdbx_strand_id
1 'polypeptide(L)'
;MADKRVFLQTKSKPFAPISQLLTQRLLLAYSIVLILIGLVASPPQALWQGSLAILNAPSNLISDYFAIGNLGSAFLNSGLLTLISILLAKKQGTIISGPMIAAFFTISGFSFFGKNIFNSIPIPLGVYLYSYIQQRPATQYSLVALFGSAASPVISYLAFGLGLPLPVGIAFGYGIGLLIGLALPPLAAQFLQFHQGFSLYNIGFAAGIITMFFTSFLRLFDLEVYSNKQLTTEYHYYLTGFLLILCLAMFLIGYLLNQRSLKGLPELFQTSGKLMTDYVTIFSLGVTMMNMAMMGMLMLFFVFFLQGELSGPLLGAILTVIGFSAFGNHWRNSLPVMIGVVLATKVGLTSDVSTFSLLLTAIFGTSLAPISGYYGPIAGVIAGVVHAALVTNITYLHGGLNLYNNGFSSGFVAAAMVPLLDEYQQIRRRRRK
;
A
#
# COMPACT_ATOMS: atom_id res chain seq x y z
N MET A 1 -15.25 -19.82 -29.50
CA MET A 1 -15.31 -18.49 -28.85
C MET A 1 -15.97 -18.67 -27.49
N ALA A 2 -15.23 -18.50 -26.40
CA ALA A 2 -15.82 -18.24 -25.10
C ALA A 2 -15.35 -16.83 -24.75
N ASP A 3 -16.19 -15.84 -25.07
CA ASP A 3 -15.97 -14.46 -24.69
C ASP A 3 -15.87 -14.39 -23.17
N LYS A 4 -14.64 -14.38 -22.65
CA LYS A 4 -14.38 -13.72 -21.37
C LYS A 4 -14.70 -12.26 -21.63
N ARG A 5 -15.95 -11.86 -21.38
CA ARG A 5 -16.38 -10.45 -21.39
C ARG A 5 -15.50 -9.71 -20.40
N VAL A 6 -14.46 -9.05 -20.90
CA VAL A 6 -13.80 -7.98 -20.16
C VAL A 6 -14.87 -6.89 -20.08
N PHE A 7 -15.55 -6.81 -18.94
CA PHE A 7 -16.53 -5.76 -18.69
C PHE A 7 -15.78 -4.43 -18.61
N LEU A 8 -15.58 -3.78 -19.75
CA LEU A 8 -15.26 -2.35 -19.81
C LEU A 8 -16.56 -1.58 -19.54
N GLN A 9 -17.02 -1.60 -18.28
CA GLN A 9 -18.13 -0.78 -17.82
C GLN A 9 -17.63 0.63 -17.50
N THR A 10 -17.45 1.47 -18.51
CA THR A 10 -17.31 2.92 -18.36
C THR A 10 -18.48 3.70 -18.98
N LYS A 11 -19.51 3.00 -19.47
CA LYS A 11 -20.72 3.67 -19.94
C LYS A 11 -21.68 3.87 -18.77
N SER A 12 -21.90 5.15 -18.45
CA SER A 12 -23.15 5.72 -17.90
C SER A 12 -23.35 5.89 -16.39
N LYS A 13 -22.35 6.28 -15.59
CA LYS A 13 -22.60 7.10 -14.40
C LYS A 13 -21.53 8.19 -14.26
N PRO A 14 -21.84 9.48 -14.46
CA PRO A 14 -20.91 10.54 -14.09
C PRO A 14 -20.62 10.43 -12.59
N PHE A 15 -19.35 10.60 -12.21
CA PHE A 15 -18.94 10.62 -10.81
C PHE A 15 -19.62 11.82 -10.12
N ALA A 16 -20.69 11.57 -9.38
CA ALA A 16 -21.55 12.65 -8.89
C ALA A 16 -20.81 13.55 -7.88
N PRO A 17 -20.93 14.89 -7.96
CA PRO A 17 -20.30 15.82 -7.01
C PRO A 17 -20.65 15.54 -5.54
N ILE A 18 -21.88 15.09 -5.28
CA ILE A 18 -22.34 14.69 -3.93
C ILE A 18 -21.54 13.50 -3.41
N SER A 19 -21.23 12.53 -4.27
CA SER A 19 -20.41 11.38 -3.91
C SER A 19 -18.99 11.80 -3.54
N GLN A 20 -18.39 12.74 -4.28
CA GLN A 20 -17.06 13.28 -3.95
C GLN A 20 -17.03 13.93 -2.56
N LEU A 21 -18.00 14.80 -2.27
CA LEU A 21 -18.07 15.48 -0.97
C LEU A 21 -18.28 14.49 0.18
N LEU A 22 -19.13 13.46 -0.02
CA LEU A 22 -19.34 12.42 0.97
C LEU A 22 -18.07 11.61 1.21
N THR A 23 -17.39 11.15 0.15
CA THR A 23 -16.11 10.43 0.26
C THR A 23 -15.08 11.26 1.02
N GLN A 24 -14.95 12.56 0.71
CA GLN A 24 -14.07 13.48 1.44
C GLN A 24 -14.41 13.54 2.93
N ARG A 25 -15.70 13.70 3.28
CA ARG A 25 -16.14 13.77 4.68
C ARG A 25 -15.85 12.49 5.45
N LEU A 26 -16.08 11.32 4.83
CA LEU A 26 -15.79 10.03 5.45
C LEU A 26 -14.28 9.84 5.71
N LEU A 27 -13.43 10.22 4.75
CA LEU A 27 -11.97 10.15 4.92
C LEU A 27 -11.46 11.12 5.99
N LEU A 28 -12.02 12.35 6.05
CA LEU A 28 -11.70 13.30 7.11
C LEU A 28 -12.12 12.75 8.48
N ALA A 29 -13.33 12.22 8.60
CA ALA A 29 -13.81 11.60 9.83
C ALA A 29 -12.91 10.44 10.26
N TYR A 30 -12.48 9.57 9.33
CA TYR A 30 -11.51 8.51 9.59
C TYR A 30 -10.19 9.05 10.17
N SER A 31 -9.60 10.08 9.55
CA SER A 31 -8.35 10.68 10.05
C SER A 31 -8.52 11.31 11.44
N ILE A 32 -9.66 11.95 11.71
CA ILE A 32 -9.96 12.55 13.01
C ILE A 32 -10.12 11.46 14.08
N VAL A 33 -10.79 10.34 13.77
CA VAL A 33 -10.92 9.20 14.69
C VAL A 33 -9.54 8.65 15.07
N LEU A 34 -8.62 8.51 14.13
CA LEU A 34 -7.25 8.09 14.43
C LEU A 34 -6.53 9.07 15.38
N ILE A 35 -6.67 10.37 15.14
CA ILE A 35 -6.10 11.41 16.03
C ILE A 35 -6.70 11.31 17.43
N LEU A 36 -8.03 11.18 17.55
CA LEU A 36 -8.72 11.07 18.83
C LEU A 36 -8.31 9.82 19.59
N ILE A 37 -8.16 8.67 18.92
CA ILE A 37 -7.60 7.46 19.51
C ILE A 37 -6.19 7.76 20.04
N GLY A 38 -5.35 8.41 19.23
CA GLY A 38 -3.98 8.77 19.63
C GLY A 38 -3.92 9.64 20.89
N LEU A 39 -4.78 10.66 20.96
CA LEU A 39 -4.84 11.60 22.09
C LEU A 39 -5.35 10.96 23.39
N VAL A 40 -6.24 9.96 23.30
CA VAL A 40 -6.86 9.32 24.46
C VAL A 40 -6.08 8.09 24.92
N ALA A 41 -5.36 7.41 24.02
CA ALA A 41 -4.68 6.14 24.30
C ALA A 41 -3.41 6.26 25.17
N SER A 42 -2.87 7.47 25.38
CA SER A 42 -1.64 7.66 26.15
C SER A 42 -1.64 9.00 26.91
N PRO A 43 -1.05 9.08 28.12
CA PRO A 43 -0.91 10.33 28.84
C PRO A 43 -0.15 11.39 28.02
N PRO A 44 -0.46 12.69 28.15
CA PRO A 44 0.12 13.75 27.30
C PRO A 44 1.66 13.76 27.24
N GLN A 45 2.34 13.49 28.35
CA GLN A 45 3.80 13.43 28.40
C GLN A 45 4.36 12.25 27.60
N ALA A 46 3.79 11.05 27.77
CA ALA A 46 4.21 9.86 27.03
C ALA A 46 3.88 9.98 25.53
N LEU A 47 2.75 10.59 25.20
CA LEU A 47 2.37 10.90 23.82
C LEU A 47 3.37 11.86 23.15
N TRP A 48 3.78 12.91 23.85
CA TRP A 48 4.77 13.86 23.34
C TRP A 48 6.14 13.19 23.11
N GLN A 49 6.64 12.47 24.13
CA GLN A 49 7.92 11.77 24.06
C GLN A 49 7.93 10.71 22.94
N GLY A 50 6.87 9.90 22.85
CA GLY A 50 6.74 8.89 21.80
C GLY A 50 6.62 9.49 20.40
N SER A 51 5.93 10.63 20.26
CA SER A 51 5.84 11.34 18.98
C SER A 51 7.20 11.90 18.55
N LEU A 52 8.00 12.43 19.48
CA LEU A 52 9.37 12.86 19.19
C LEU A 52 10.28 11.68 18.84
N ALA A 53 10.14 10.54 19.52
CA ALA A 53 10.88 9.32 19.19
C ALA A 53 10.58 8.84 17.76
N ILE A 54 9.30 8.86 17.35
CA ILE A 54 8.88 8.53 15.99
C ILE A 54 9.50 9.47 14.95
N LEU A 55 9.54 10.79 15.22
CA LEU A 55 10.07 11.78 14.28
C LEU A 55 11.59 11.66 14.08
N ASN A 56 12.31 11.24 15.12
CA ASN A 56 13.77 11.12 15.13
C ASN A 56 14.27 9.69 14.85
N ALA A 57 13.38 8.75 14.51
CA ALA A 57 13.76 7.39 14.16
C ALA A 57 14.27 7.30 12.70
N PRO A 58 15.26 6.44 12.40
CA PRO A 58 15.73 6.20 11.03
C PRO A 58 14.68 5.52 10.15
N SER A 59 13.68 4.86 10.76
CA SER A 59 12.43 4.43 10.14
C SER A 59 12.57 3.46 8.95
N ASN A 60 13.57 2.58 8.96
CA ASN A 60 13.70 1.48 8.01
C ASN A 60 12.45 0.57 8.00
N LEU A 61 12.26 -0.20 6.93
CA LEU A 61 11.17 -1.18 6.78
C LEU A 61 11.08 -2.09 8.02
N ILE A 62 9.87 -2.21 8.58
CA ILE A 62 9.52 -2.93 9.83
C ILE A 62 9.84 -2.14 11.13
N SER A 63 10.23 -0.86 11.07
CA SER A 63 10.31 0.01 12.26
C SER A 63 8.91 0.29 12.83
N ASP A 64 8.48 -0.52 13.79
CA ASP A 64 7.15 -0.42 14.39
C ASP A 64 7.03 0.79 15.32
N TYR A 65 6.14 1.73 14.99
CA TYR A 65 5.97 2.94 15.78
C TYR A 65 5.24 2.71 17.10
N PHE A 66 4.58 1.57 17.26
CA PHE A 66 4.09 1.15 18.57
C PHE A 66 5.23 0.79 19.52
N ALA A 67 6.33 0.20 18.99
CA ALA A 67 7.52 -0.12 19.76
C ALA A 67 8.42 1.10 19.99
N ILE A 68 8.57 1.97 18.97
CA ILE A 68 9.42 3.17 19.04
C ILE A 68 8.80 4.26 19.92
N GLY A 69 7.49 4.48 19.77
CA GLY A 69 6.77 5.51 20.50
C GLY A 69 5.89 4.91 21.59
N ASN A 70 4.64 4.64 21.21
CA ASN A 70 3.61 3.98 22.00
C ASN A 70 2.32 3.95 21.16
N LEU A 71 1.27 3.29 21.70
CA LEU A 71 -0.05 3.25 21.09
C LEU A 71 -0.56 4.64 20.67
N GLY A 72 -0.56 5.61 21.58
CA GLY A 72 -1.07 6.96 21.31
C GLY A 72 -0.31 7.69 20.20
N SER A 73 1.02 7.66 20.27
CA SER A 73 1.89 8.36 19.33
C SER A 73 1.81 7.80 17.91
N ALA A 74 1.69 6.48 17.77
CA ALA A 74 1.55 5.83 16.48
C ALA A 74 0.20 6.16 15.81
N PHE A 75 -0.90 6.13 16.56
CA PHE A 75 -2.21 6.55 16.07
C PHE A 75 -2.27 8.05 15.73
N LEU A 76 -1.64 8.90 16.55
CA LEU A 76 -1.54 10.33 16.28
C LEU A 76 -0.76 10.60 14.99
N ASN A 77 0.40 9.96 14.80
CA ASN A 77 1.20 10.09 13.58
C ASN A 77 0.39 9.65 12.34
N SER A 78 -0.30 8.51 12.41
CA SER A 78 -1.14 8.02 11.33
C SER A 78 -2.30 8.94 10.99
N GLY A 79 -3.02 9.42 12.01
CA GLY A 79 -4.11 10.35 11.84
C GLY A 79 -3.68 11.68 11.22
N LEU A 80 -2.59 12.27 11.73
CA LEU A 80 -2.07 13.56 11.22
C LEU A 80 -1.56 13.45 9.78
N LEU A 81 -0.76 12.44 9.44
CA LEU A 81 -0.23 12.31 8.09
C LEU A 81 -1.35 12.04 7.06
N THR A 82 -2.35 11.26 7.46
CA THR A 82 -3.55 11.01 6.66
C THR A 82 -4.37 12.30 6.47
N LEU A 83 -4.61 13.05 7.54
CA LEU A 83 -5.35 14.32 7.50
C LEU A 83 -4.66 15.34 6.58
N ILE A 84 -3.35 15.54 6.75
CA ILE A 84 -2.55 16.46 5.91
C ILE A 84 -2.66 16.05 4.43
N SER A 85 -2.55 14.75 4.15
CA SER A 85 -2.67 14.21 2.79
C SER A 85 -4.04 14.49 2.16
N ILE A 86 -5.13 14.28 2.91
CA ILE A 86 -6.49 14.54 2.46
C ILE A 86 -6.70 16.04 2.22
N LEU A 87 -6.26 16.89 3.16
CA LEU A 87 -6.39 18.34 3.04
C LEU A 87 -5.59 18.90 1.86
N LEU A 88 -4.40 18.35 1.60
CA LEU A 88 -3.58 18.71 0.44
C LEU A 88 -4.28 18.35 -0.87
N ALA A 89 -4.80 17.11 -0.99
CA ALA A 89 -5.56 16.68 -2.16
C ALA A 89 -6.81 17.54 -2.40
N LYS A 90 -7.52 17.90 -1.32
CA LYS A 90 -8.68 18.80 -1.35
C LYS A 90 -8.30 20.21 -1.81
N LYS A 91 -7.23 20.79 -1.26
CA LYS A 91 -6.73 22.13 -1.64
C LYS A 91 -6.37 22.19 -3.12
N GLN A 92 -5.82 21.11 -3.66
CA GLN A 92 -5.47 21.01 -5.08
C GLN A 92 -6.68 20.78 -6.00
N GLY A 93 -7.85 20.44 -5.46
CA GLY A 93 -9.02 20.07 -6.27
C GLY A 93 -8.90 18.68 -6.91
N THR A 94 -8.15 17.76 -6.28
CA THR A 94 -7.94 16.41 -6.80
C THR A 94 -9.20 15.57 -6.64
N ILE A 95 -9.60 14.86 -7.70
CA ILE A 95 -10.73 13.93 -7.68
C ILE A 95 -10.39 12.73 -6.79
N ILE A 96 -11.23 12.42 -5.81
CA ILE A 96 -11.07 11.24 -4.96
C ILE A 96 -11.71 10.03 -5.64
N SER A 97 -10.91 9.36 -6.44
CA SER A 97 -11.21 8.09 -7.10
C SER A 97 -10.79 6.90 -6.22
N GLY A 98 -11.10 5.66 -6.63
CA GLY A 98 -10.62 4.43 -5.97
C GLY A 98 -9.10 4.40 -5.71
N PRO A 99 -8.23 4.72 -6.70
CA PRO A 99 -6.79 4.86 -6.47
C PRO A 99 -6.43 5.87 -5.37
N MET A 100 -7.19 6.96 -5.24
CA MET A 100 -6.94 7.99 -4.23
C MET A 100 -7.33 7.50 -2.83
N ILE A 101 -8.45 6.77 -2.71
CA ILE A 101 -8.81 6.07 -1.47
C ILE A 101 -7.71 5.07 -1.09
N ALA A 102 -7.20 4.30 -2.05
CA ALA A 102 -6.08 3.40 -1.83
C ALA A 102 -4.85 4.14 -1.32
N ALA A 103 -4.51 5.30 -1.91
CA ALA A 103 -3.39 6.12 -1.46
C ALA A 103 -3.54 6.58 0.00
N PHE A 104 -4.72 7.09 0.40
CA PHE A 104 -4.94 7.56 1.78
C PHE A 104 -4.88 6.43 2.81
N PHE A 105 -5.49 5.28 2.53
CA PHE A 105 -5.42 4.13 3.42
C PHE A 105 -4.00 3.54 3.50
N THR A 106 -3.24 3.59 2.40
CA THR A 106 -1.83 3.19 2.39
C THR A 106 -0.98 4.17 3.19
N ILE A 107 -1.20 5.49 3.07
CA ILE A 107 -0.49 6.48 3.89
C ILE A 107 -0.82 6.25 5.36
N SER A 108 -2.10 6.10 5.71
CA SER A 108 -2.54 5.77 7.08
C SER A 108 -1.84 4.53 7.62
N GLY A 109 -1.86 3.44 6.85
CA GLY A 109 -1.28 2.16 7.26
C GLY A 109 0.24 2.23 7.46
N PHE A 110 0.96 2.79 6.50
CA PHE A 110 2.41 2.96 6.59
C PHE A 110 2.84 4.09 7.55
N SER A 111 1.90 4.84 8.11
CA SER A 111 2.21 5.79 9.19
C SER A 111 2.23 5.11 10.56
N PHE A 112 1.90 3.82 10.66
CA PHE A 112 2.19 3.01 11.85
C PHE A 112 3.61 2.42 11.82
N PHE A 113 4.33 2.53 10.70
CA PHE A 113 5.72 2.08 10.59
C PHE A 113 6.43 2.72 9.39
N GLY A 114 7.57 3.35 9.62
CA GLY A 114 8.43 3.83 8.53
C GLY A 114 8.08 5.20 7.91
N LYS A 115 6.83 5.70 8.05
CA LYS A 115 6.45 7.05 7.58
C LYS A 115 6.03 7.96 8.71
N ASN A 116 6.68 9.11 8.83
CA ASN A 116 6.28 10.19 9.72
C ASN A 116 6.27 11.53 8.95
N ILE A 117 5.83 12.59 9.62
CA ILE A 117 5.75 13.93 9.02
C ILE A 117 7.14 14.40 8.56
N PHE A 118 8.18 14.19 9.36
CA PHE A 118 9.53 14.64 9.03
C PHE A 118 10.07 14.02 7.73
N ASN A 119 9.96 12.69 7.58
CA ASN A 119 10.57 11.98 6.47
C ASN A 119 9.71 11.95 5.20
N SER A 120 8.41 12.23 5.30
CA SER A 120 7.48 12.11 4.17
C SER A 120 7.26 13.38 3.36
N ILE A 121 7.60 14.56 3.88
CA ILE A 121 7.40 15.86 3.19
C ILE A 121 8.26 16.03 1.91
N PRO A 122 9.56 15.68 1.91
CA PRO A 122 10.43 16.02 0.77
C PRO A 122 10.01 15.38 -0.56
N ILE A 123 9.49 14.15 -0.53
CA ILE A 123 9.17 13.41 -1.75
C ILE A 123 7.98 14.02 -2.51
N PRO A 124 6.80 14.27 -1.90
CA PRO A 124 5.72 15.03 -2.52
C PRO A 124 6.18 16.39 -3.06
N LEU A 125 7.03 17.13 -2.32
CA LEU A 125 7.57 18.40 -2.80
C LEU A 125 8.38 18.23 -4.09
N GLY A 126 9.23 17.20 -4.18
CA GLY A 126 9.96 16.87 -5.40
C GLY A 126 9.04 16.51 -6.57
N VAL A 127 7.97 15.76 -6.31
CA VAL A 127 6.96 15.44 -7.33
C VAL A 127 6.24 16.70 -7.83
N TYR A 128 5.91 17.64 -6.93
CA TYR A 128 5.28 18.90 -7.34
C TYR A 128 6.25 19.82 -8.06
N LEU A 129 7.53 19.81 -7.69
CA LEU A 129 8.58 20.50 -8.45
C LEU A 129 8.66 19.92 -9.88
N TYR A 130 8.58 18.60 -10.04
CA TYR A 130 8.50 17.97 -11.36
C TYR A 130 7.28 18.46 -12.15
N SER A 131 6.11 18.55 -11.51
CA SER A 131 4.89 19.06 -12.17
C SER A 131 5.05 20.51 -12.63
N TYR A 132 5.74 21.33 -11.83
CA TYR A 132 6.04 22.72 -12.16
C TYR A 132 7.00 22.81 -13.35
N ILE A 133 8.09 22.03 -13.35
CA ILE A 133 9.06 21.97 -14.46
C ILE A 133 8.37 21.53 -15.76
N GLN A 134 7.47 20.56 -15.69
CA GLN A 134 6.72 20.07 -16.85
C GLN A 134 5.54 20.96 -17.26
N GLN A 135 5.27 22.04 -16.51
CA GLN A 135 4.14 22.94 -16.74
C GLN A 135 2.80 22.20 -16.82
N ARG A 136 2.62 21.20 -15.95
CA ARG A 136 1.40 20.38 -15.87
C ARG A 136 0.71 20.59 -14.51
N PRO A 137 -0.63 20.48 -14.44
CA PRO A 137 -1.34 20.61 -13.17
C PRO A 137 -0.86 19.60 -12.12
N ALA A 138 -0.58 20.06 -10.91
CA ALA A 138 -0.13 19.22 -9.80
C ALA A 138 -1.09 18.05 -9.50
N THR A 139 -2.39 18.24 -9.76
CA THR A 139 -3.43 17.21 -9.60
C THR A 139 -3.19 15.94 -10.42
N GLN A 140 -2.47 16.03 -11.54
CA GLN A 140 -2.10 14.86 -12.36
C GLN A 140 -1.07 13.97 -11.67
N TYR A 141 -0.31 14.51 -10.71
CA TYR A 141 0.77 13.82 -10.03
C TYR A 141 0.47 13.51 -8.56
N SER A 142 -0.70 13.89 -8.04
CA SER A 142 -1.04 13.71 -6.62
C SER A 142 -0.95 12.24 -6.18
N LEU A 143 -1.37 11.27 -7.02
CA LEU A 143 -1.21 9.84 -6.71
C LEU A 143 0.27 9.45 -6.56
N VAL A 144 1.12 9.92 -7.47
CA VAL A 144 2.57 9.67 -7.43
C VAL A 144 3.19 10.34 -6.21
N ALA A 145 2.78 11.56 -5.87
CA ALA A 145 3.25 12.27 -4.68
C ALA A 145 2.90 11.50 -3.39
N LEU A 146 1.66 11.04 -3.27
CA LEU A 146 1.18 10.33 -2.09
C LEU A 146 1.87 8.97 -1.90
N PHE A 147 1.86 8.11 -2.93
CA PHE A 147 2.51 6.81 -2.87
C PHE A 147 4.04 6.90 -2.89
N GLY A 148 4.62 7.95 -3.47
CA GLY A 148 6.06 8.17 -3.57
C GLY A 148 6.77 8.19 -2.21
N SER A 149 6.08 8.60 -1.15
CA SER A 149 6.52 8.50 0.25
C SER A 149 6.86 7.06 0.69
N ALA A 150 6.70 6.04 -0.16
CA ALA A 150 7.31 4.73 0.01
C ALA A 150 8.83 4.78 0.32
N ALA A 151 9.53 5.76 -0.26
CA ALA A 151 10.96 5.97 -0.07
C ALA A 151 11.29 6.91 1.11
N SER A 152 10.30 7.28 1.94
CA SER A 152 10.51 8.13 3.12
C SER A 152 11.65 7.64 4.04
N PRO A 153 11.88 6.33 4.25
CA PRO A 153 12.99 5.87 5.08
C PRO A 153 14.37 6.35 4.61
N VAL A 154 14.56 6.65 3.32
CA VAL A 154 15.83 7.23 2.83
C VAL A 154 16.14 8.55 3.56
N ILE A 155 15.13 9.39 3.77
CA ILE A 155 15.29 10.71 4.38
C ILE A 155 15.67 10.56 5.86
N SER A 156 14.93 9.73 6.60
CA SER A 156 15.19 9.50 8.03
C SER A 156 16.48 8.71 8.26
N TYR A 157 16.82 7.76 7.39
CA TYR A 157 18.07 7.02 7.48
C TYR A 157 19.29 7.92 7.25
N LEU A 158 19.24 8.83 6.26
CA LEU A 158 20.30 9.83 6.07
C LEU A 158 20.40 10.81 7.24
N ALA A 159 19.27 11.21 7.82
CA ALA A 159 19.25 12.17 8.93
C ALA A 159 19.69 11.57 10.27
N PHE A 160 19.28 10.33 10.57
CA PHE A 160 19.38 9.74 11.91
C PHE A 160 20.07 8.37 11.95
N GLY A 161 20.23 7.69 10.81
CA GLY A 161 20.76 6.33 10.74
C GLY A 161 22.22 6.22 10.28
N LEU A 162 22.67 7.13 9.42
CA LEU A 162 24.01 7.06 8.81
C LEU A 162 25.14 7.60 9.71
N GLY A 163 24.82 8.23 10.83
CA GLY A 163 25.81 8.82 11.75
C GLY A 163 26.44 10.14 11.30
N LEU A 164 25.83 10.81 10.31
CA LEU A 164 26.25 12.15 9.89
C LEU A 164 25.95 13.21 10.98
N PRO A 165 26.68 14.34 11.01
CA PRO A 165 26.29 15.48 11.83
C PRO A 165 24.85 15.90 11.51
N LEU A 166 24.01 16.07 12.53
CA LEU A 166 22.55 16.19 12.37
C LEU A 166 22.12 17.24 11.31
N PRO A 167 22.66 18.47 11.29
CA PRO A 167 22.28 19.45 10.26
C PRO A 167 22.61 18.99 8.84
N VAL A 168 23.74 18.28 8.66
CA VAL A 168 24.19 17.74 7.38
C VAL A 168 23.30 16.57 6.96
N GLY A 169 23.01 15.65 7.89
CA GLY A 169 22.12 14.52 7.63
C GLY A 169 20.72 14.96 7.23
N ILE A 170 20.13 15.96 7.91
CA ILE A 170 18.83 16.52 7.56
C ILE A 170 18.87 17.18 6.18
N ALA A 171 19.85 18.04 5.91
CA ALA A 171 19.98 18.73 4.63
C ALA A 171 20.14 17.73 3.47
N PHE A 172 20.98 16.72 3.64
CA PHE A 172 21.21 15.68 2.63
C PHE A 172 19.97 14.80 2.44
N GLY A 173 19.31 14.39 3.53
CA GLY A 173 18.06 13.62 3.48
C GLY A 173 16.96 14.36 2.72
N TYR A 174 16.77 15.65 2.98
CA TYR A 174 15.78 16.47 2.28
C TYR A 174 16.16 16.69 0.81
N GLY A 175 17.43 16.97 0.52
CA GLY A 175 17.94 17.11 -0.85
C GLY A 175 17.71 15.85 -1.69
N ILE A 176 18.11 14.68 -1.17
CA ILE A 176 17.87 13.39 -1.82
C ILE A 176 16.37 13.11 -1.94
N GLY A 177 15.57 13.40 -0.91
CA GLY A 177 14.12 13.22 -0.95
C GLY A 177 13.43 14.02 -2.07
N LEU A 178 13.87 15.27 -2.30
CA LEU A 178 13.41 16.09 -3.44
C LEU A 178 13.81 15.47 -4.78
N LEU A 179 15.06 14.98 -4.91
CA LEU A 179 15.53 14.31 -6.12
C LEU A 179 14.77 13.01 -6.42
N ILE A 180 14.48 12.21 -5.39
CA ILE A 180 13.62 11.02 -5.50
C ILE A 180 12.23 11.44 -6.01
N GLY A 181 11.65 12.49 -5.42
CA GLY A 181 10.38 13.04 -5.86
C GLY A 181 10.37 13.49 -7.32
N LEU A 182 11.46 14.12 -7.79
CA LEU A 182 11.62 14.52 -9.19
C LEU A 182 11.69 13.32 -10.16
N ALA A 183 12.37 12.25 -9.76
CA ALA A 183 12.58 11.06 -10.58
C ALA A 183 11.36 10.12 -10.62
N LEU A 184 10.50 10.15 -9.59
CA LEU A 184 9.39 9.21 -9.43
C LEU A 184 8.35 9.27 -10.57
N PRO A 185 7.82 10.42 -11.00
CA PRO A 185 6.79 10.49 -12.03
C PRO A 185 7.16 9.84 -13.38
N PRO A 186 8.31 10.15 -14.02
CA PRO A 186 8.67 9.51 -15.28
C PRO A 186 8.91 8.00 -15.13
N LEU A 187 9.53 7.57 -14.03
CA LEU A 187 9.76 6.15 -13.76
C LEU A 187 8.45 5.37 -13.55
N ALA A 188 7.53 5.91 -12.74
CA ALA A 188 6.24 5.29 -12.49
C ALA A 188 5.40 5.13 -13.78
N ALA A 189 5.49 6.11 -14.69
CA ALA A 189 4.80 6.02 -15.99
C ALA A 189 5.38 4.90 -16.87
N GLN A 190 6.70 4.75 -16.92
CA GLN A 190 7.36 3.70 -17.70
C GLN A 190 7.12 2.30 -17.13
N PHE A 191 7.18 2.16 -15.81
CA PHE A 191 7.05 0.86 -15.16
C PHE A 191 5.62 0.30 -15.18
N LEU A 192 4.61 1.16 -15.30
CA LEU A 192 3.24 0.69 -15.53
C LEU A 192 3.14 -0.19 -16.79
N GLN A 193 3.90 0.16 -17.84
CA GLN A 193 3.97 -0.60 -19.08
C GLN A 193 4.78 -1.88 -18.90
N PHE A 194 5.89 -1.81 -18.14
CA PHE A 194 6.77 -2.95 -17.86
C PHE A 194 6.02 -4.16 -17.28
N HIS A 195 5.10 -3.92 -16.35
CA HIS A 195 4.27 -4.97 -15.75
C HIS A 195 2.82 -5.02 -16.29
N GLN A 196 2.53 -4.28 -17.38
CA GLN A 196 1.25 -4.25 -18.09
C GLN A 196 0.00 -4.02 -17.22
N GLY A 197 0.14 -3.28 -16.11
CA GLY A 197 -0.95 -3.03 -15.16
C GLY A 197 -1.44 -4.23 -14.34
N PHE A 198 -0.64 -5.29 -14.21
CA PHE A 198 -0.96 -6.46 -13.38
C PHE A 198 -0.43 -6.40 -11.93
N SER A 199 0.46 -5.44 -11.63
CA SER A 199 0.77 -5.04 -10.26
C SER A 199 -0.06 -3.82 -9.92
N LEU A 200 -0.87 -3.91 -8.86
CA LEU A 200 -1.60 -2.74 -8.34
C LEU A 200 -0.67 -1.72 -7.68
N TYR A 201 0.52 -2.13 -7.26
CA TYR A 201 1.44 -1.30 -6.46
C TYR A 201 2.55 -0.69 -7.33
N ASN A 202 2.21 -0.19 -8.52
CA ASN A 202 3.17 0.35 -9.50
C ASN A 202 4.14 1.40 -8.92
N ILE A 203 3.64 2.36 -8.14
CA ILE A 203 4.52 3.40 -7.57
C ILE A 203 5.46 2.80 -6.52
N GLY A 204 5.07 1.71 -5.84
CA GLY A 204 5.96 0.93 -4.99
C GLY A 204 7.07 0.23 -5.74
N PHE A 205 6.81 -0.21 -6.97
CA PHE A 205 7.85 -0.69 -7.88
C PHE A 205 8.82 0.42 -8.28
N ALA A 206 8.31 1.58 -8.70
CA ALA A 206 9.15 2.72 -9.05
C ALA A 206 10.05 3.17 -7.89
N ALA A 207 9.49 3.31 -6.67
CA ALA A 207 10.25 3.63 -5.47
C ALA A 207 11.28 2.54 -5.13
N GLY A 208 10.94 1.26 -5.33
CA GLY A 208 11.84 0.13 -5.16
C GLY A 208 13.07 0.19 -6.07
N ILE A 209 12.88 0.53 -7.35
CA ILE A 209 14.00 0.74 -8.28
C ILE A 209 14.91 1.86 -7.78
N ILE A 210 14.35 3.02 -7.42
CA ILE A 210 15.14 4.17 -6.95
C ILE A 210 15.92 3.84 -5.68
N THR A 211 15.27 3.23 -4.69
CA THR A 211 15.89 2.88 -3.41
C THR A 211 16.90 1.74 -3.52
N MET A 212 16.74 0.82 -4.47
CA MET A 212 17.76 -0.17 -4.83
C MET A 212 19.02 0.51 -5.39
N PHE A 213 18.89 1.43 -6.35
CA PHE A 213 20.04 2.19 -6.84
C PHE A 213 20.70 3.00 -5.71
N PHE A 214 19.90 3.70 -4.91
CA PHE A 214 20.41 4.45 -3.76
C PHE A 214 21.21 3.55 -2.80
N THR A 215 20.65 2.40 -2.41
CA THR A 215 21.33 1.43 -1.52
C THR A 215 22.60 0.86 -2.15
N SER A 216 22.59 0.60 -3.47
CA SER A 216 23.77 0.12 -4.20
C SER A 216 24.88 1.17 -4.22
N PHE A 217 24.53 2.45 -4.40
CA PHE A 217 25.51 3.54 -4.32
C PHE A 217 26.08 3.70 -2.91
N LEU A 218 25.27 3.59 -1.86
CA LEU A 218 25.79 3.63 -0.49
C LEU A 218 26.79 2.49 -0.25
N ARG A 219 26.46 1.27 -0.68
CA ARG A 219 27.35 0.10 -0.57
C ARG A 219 28.65 0.24 -1.37
N LEU A 220 28.65 1.01 -2.46
CA LEU A 220 29.88 1.32 -3.21
C LEU A 220 30.89 2.14 -2.39
N PHE A 221 30.42 2.89 -1.39
CA PHE A 221 31.24 3.65 -0.44
C PHE A 221 31.38 2.91 0.91
N ASP A 222 31.13 1.59 0.95
CA ASP A 222 31.15 0.77 2.16
C ASP A 222 30.18 1.25 3.27
N LEU A 223 29.12 1.99 2.89
CA LEU A 223 28.06 2.42 3.80
C LEU A 223 26.94 1.38 3.81
N GLU A 224 26.91 0.56 4.86
CA GLU A 224 25.88 -0.47 5.03
C GLU A 224 24.57 0.10 5.59
N VAL A 225 23.46 -0.24 4.91
CA VAL A 225 22.12 0.08 5.41
C VAL A 225 21.68 -0.97 6.43
N TYR A 226 21.86 -0.65 7.71
CA TYR A 226 21.39 -1.50 8.81
C TYR A 226 19.88 -1.38 9.00
N SER A 227 19.19 -2.53 9.04
CA SER A 227 17.77 -2.60 9.39
C SER A 227 17.62 -2.69 10.90
N ASN A 228 17.11 -1.63 11.55
CA ASN A 228 16.68 -1.73 12.94
C ASN A 228 15.29 -2.37 13.01
N LYS A 229 15.21 -3.62 13.49
CA LYS A 229 13.96 -4.37 13.60
C LYS A 229 13.39 -4.19 15.01
N GLN A 230 12.67 -3.11 15.23
CA GLN A 230 11.85 -2.95 16.43
C GLN A 230 10.42 -3.34 16.09
N LEU A 231 9.94 -4.41 16.69
CA LEU A 231 8.61 -4.97 16.48
C LEU A 231 7.97 -5.25 17.84
N THR A 232 6.70 -4.89 18.01
CA THR A 232 5.92 -5.25 19.20
C THR A 232 4.58 -5.86 18.78
N THR A 233 4.09 -6.79 19.60
CA THR A 233 2.76 -7.39 19.48
C THR A 233 1.89 -7.14 20.71
N GLU A 234 2.37 -6.31 21.65
CA GLU A 234 1.67 -5.98 22.91
C GLU A 234 0.23 -5.49 22.68
N TYR A 235 0.01 -4.74 21.61
CA TYR A 235 -1.30 -4.15 21.30
C TYR A 235 -2.19 -5.03 20.42
N HIS A 236 -1.86 -6.30 20.21
CA HIS A 236 -2.56 -7.19 19.27
C HIS A 236 -4.10 -7.17 19.38
N TYR A 237 -4.64 -7.30 20.60
CA TYR A 237 -6.09 -7.29 20.83
C TYR A 237 -6.73 -5.92 20.59
N TYR A 238 -6.02 -4.84 20.95
CA TYR A 238 -6.49 -3.48 20.70
C TYR A 238 -6.60 -3.21 19.20
N LEU A 239 -5.56 -3.58 18.43
CA LEU A 239 -5.53 -3.43 16.98
C LEU A 239 -6.59 -4.30 16.29
N THR A 240 -6.86 -5.49 16.83
CA THR A 240 -7.94 -6.37 16.38
C THR A 240 -9.30 -5.69 16.56
N GLY A 241 -9.57 -5.16 17.75
CA GLY A 241 -10.81 -4.43 18.04
C GLY A 241 -11.00 -3.22 17.12
N PHE A 242 -9.94 -2.43 16.93
CA PHE A 242 -9.93 -1.30 16.00
C PHE A 242 -10.31 -1.73 14.57
N LEU A 243 -9.68 -2.78 14.03
CA LEU A 243 -9.96 -3.26 12.68
C LEU A 243 -11.38 -3.81 12.53
N LEU A 244 -11.89 -4.54 13.52
CA LEU A 244 -13.26 -5.05 13.52
C LEU A 244 -14.28 -3.91 13.48
N ILE A 245 -14.11 -2.90 14.34
CA ILE A 245 -14.99 -1.73 14.39
C ILE A 245 -14.92 -0.96 13.07
N LEU A 246 -13.72 -0.74 12.53
CA LEU A 246 -13.54 -0.06 11.25
C LEU A 246 -14.23 -0.81 10.10
N CYS A 247 -14.01 -2.12 9.99
CA CYS A 247 -14.62 -2.93 8.94
C CYS A 247 -16.15 -2.97 9.08
N LEU A 248 -16.67 -3.14 10.30
CA LEU A 248 -18.11 -3.14 10.54
C LEU A 248 -18.74 -1.79 10.19
N ALA A 249 -18.14 -0.68 10.62
CA ALA A 249 -18.60 0.66 10.29
C ALA A 249 -18.60 0.91 8.78
N MET A 250 -17.51 0.53 8.08
CA MET A 250 -17.43 0.65 6.62
C MET A 250 -18.48 -0.20 5.90
N PHE A 251 -18.71 -1.43 6.36
CA PHE A 251 -19.73 -2.31 5.79
C PHE A 251 -21.13 -1.73 5.98
N LEU A 252 -21.48 -1.30 7.20
CA LEU A 252 -22.78 -0.73 7.52
C LEU A 252 -23.03 0.57 6.76
N ILE A 253 -22.07 1.49 6.72
CA ILE A 253 -22.18 2.73 5.93
C ILE A 253 -22.34 2.38 4.45
N GLY A 254 -21.53 1.46 3.91
CA GLY A 254 -21.63 1.02 2.52
C GLY A 254 -22.99 0.43 2.17
N TYR A 255 -23.53 -0.42 3.05
CA TYR A 255 -24.85 -1.02 2.93
C TYR A 255 -25.97 0.02 2.96
N LEU A 256 -25.90 0.99 3.88
CA LEU A 256 -26.86 2.10 3.96
C LEU A 256 -26.81 2.99 2.72
N LEU A 257 -25.62 3.32 2.22
CA LEU A 257 -25.43 4.07 0.97
C LEU A 257 -25.94 3.30 -0.25
N ASN A 258 -25.91 1.97 -0.21
CA ASN A 258 -26.47 1.09 -1.23
C ASN A 258 -27.95 0.74 -0.98
N GLN A 259 -28.70 1.61 -0.29
CA GLN A 259 -30.13 1.46 -0.03
C GLN A 259 -30.48 0.14 0.66
N ARG A 260 -29.63 -0.31 1.60
CA ARG A 260 -29.78 -1.59 2.30
C ARG A 260 -29.81 -2.78 1.32
N SER A 261 -28.95 -2.75 0.31
CA SER A 261 -28.83 -3.82 -0.69
C SER A 261 -27.39 -4.31 -0.81
N LEU A 262 -27.25 -5.60 -1.14
CA LEU A 262 -25.97 -6.22 -1.51
C LEU A 262 -25.78 -6.31 -3.04
N LYS A 263 -26.72 -5.77 -3.82
CA LYS A 263 -26.63 -5.70 -5.28
C LYS A 263 -25.36 -4.94 -5.69
N GLY A 264 -24.66 -5.41 -6.72
CA GLY A 264 -23.38 -4.87 -7.19
C GLY A 264 -22.15 -5.63 -6.68
N LEU A 265 -22.23 -6.29 -5.51
CA LEU A 265 -21.10 -7.10 -5.00
C LEU A 265 -20.81 -8.34 -5.87
N PRO A 266 -21.81 -9.14 -6.30
CA PRO A 266 -21.55 -10.28 -7.17
C PRO A 266 -20.89 -9.88 -8.50
N GLU A 267 -21.27 -8.73 -9.06
CA GLU A 267 -20.68 -8.16 -10.27
C GLU A 267 -19.25 -7.66 -10.03
N LEU A 268 -19.00 -6.99 -8.89
CA LEU A 268 -17.66 -6.56 -8.48
C LEU A 268 -16.70 -7.76 -8.39
N PHE A 269 -17.15 -8.86 -7.79
CA PHE A 269 -16.34 -10.07 -7.64
C PHE A 269 -16.06 -10.84 -8.94
N GLN A 270 -16.69 -10.45 -10.05
CA GLN A 270 -16.43 -11.01 -11.37
C GLN A 270 -15.44 -10.17 -12.19
N THR A 271 -15.05 -8.99 -11.69
CA THR A 271 -14.04 -8.18 -12.36
C THR A 271 -12.66 -8.83 -12.25
N SER A 272 -11.79 -8.57 -13.23
CA SER A 272 -10.42 -9.08 -13.19
C SER A 272 -9.53 -8.31 -12.22
N GLY A 273 -9.84 -7.03 -11.98
CA GLY A 273 -8.94 -6.08 -11.31
C GLY A 273 -7.74 -5.62 -12.16
N LYS A 274 -7.62 -6.08 -13.41
CA LYS A 274 -6.53 -5.70 -14.34
C LYS A 274 -6.73 -4.28 -14.84
N LEU A 275 -5.65 -3.48 -14.80
CA LEU A 275 -5.53 -2.09 -15.26
C LEU A 275 -6.57 -1.16 -14.63
N MET A 276 -6.06 -0.16 -13.89
CA MET A 276 -6.75 0.80 -13.04
C MET A 276 -8.29 0.63 -12.87
N THR A 277 -8.77 -0.50 -12.34
CA THR A 277 -10.21 -0.72 -12.12
C THR A 277 -10.69 0.06 -10.90
N ASP A 278 -11.15 1.29 -11.13
CA ASP A 278 -11.71 2.15 -10.09
C ASP A 278 -13.13 1.70 -9.70
N TYR A 279 -13.24 0.95 -8.60
CA TYR A 279 -14.54 0.45 -8.13
C TYR A 279 -15.46 1.55 -7.62
N VAL A 280 -14.92 2.67 -7.15
CA VAL A 280 -15.75 3.80 -6.71
C VAL A 280 -16.49 4.37 -7.92
N THR A 281 -15.80 4.51 -9.05
CA THR A 281 -16.38 4.99 -10.30
C THR A 281 -17.32 3.96 -10.93
N ILE A 282 -16.97 2.67 -10.92
CA ILE A 282 -17.72 1.61 -11.63
C ILE A 282 -18.94 1.12 -10.82
N PHE A 283 -18.75 0.86 -9.53
CA PHE A 283 -19.75 0.22 -8.66
C PHE A 283 -20.39 1.16 -7.62
N SER A 284 -19.99 2.43 -7.59
CA SER A 284 -20.33 3.43 -6.57
C SER A 284 -19.62 3.22 -5.22
N LEU A 285 -19.60 4.28 -4.41
CA LEU A 285 -18.98 4.30 -3.09
C LEU A 285 -19.55 3.22 -2.16
N GLY A 286 -20.87 3.00 -2.14
CA GLY A 286 -21.52 2.08 -1.21
C GLY A 286 -21.07 0.62 -1.39
N VAL A 287 -21.14 0.11 -2.62
CA VAL A 287 -20.65 -1.24 -2.97
C VAL A 287 -19.16 -1.37 -2.72
N THR A 288 -18.41 -0.33 -3.06
CA THR A 288 -16.96 -0.31 -2.85
C THR A 288 -16.60 -0.42 -1.37
N MET A 289 -17.25 0.36 -0.49
CA MET A 289 -17.00 0.30 0.96
C MET A 289 -17.34 -1.08 1.57
N MET A 290 -18.39 -1.74 1.09
CA MET A 290 -18.70 -3.12 1.50
C MET A 290 -17.59 -4.09 1.09
N ASN A 291 -17.07 -3.99 -0.15
CA ASN A 291 -15.94 -4.80 -0.60
C ASN A 291 -14.67 -4.53 0.23
N MET A 292 -14.37 -3.26 0.50
CA MET A 292 -13.23 -2.86 1.35
C MET A 292 -13.33 -3.47 2.75
N ALA A 293 -14.52 -3.43 3.38
CA ALA A 293 -14.76 -4.05 4.68
C ALA A 293 -14.61 -5.58 4.66
N MET A 294 -15.17 -6.25 3.64
CA MET A 294 -15.04 -7.71 3.48
C MET A 294 -13.58 -8.13 3.33
N MET A 295 -12.80 -7.35 2.59
CA MET A 295 -11.37 -7.61 2.43
C MET A 295 -10.58 -7.38 3.73
N GLY A 296 -10.92 -6.35 4.51
CA GLY A 296 -10.35 -6.15 5.83
C GLY A 296 -10.63 -7.32 6.79
N MET A 297 -11.88 -7.78 6.83
CA MET A 297 -12.26 -8.96 7.62
C MET A 297 -11.55 -10.24 7.16
N LEU A 298 -11.38 -10.42 5.83
CA LEU A 298 -10.63 -11.54 5.28
C LEU A 298 -9.17 -11.52 5.72
N MET A 299 -8.50 -10.35 5.67
CA MET A 299 -7.11 -10.26 6.11
C MET A 299 -6.98 -10.53 7.62
N LEU A 300 -7.92 -10.02 8.42
CA LEU A 300 -7.92 -10.26 9.86
C LEU A 300 -8.13 -11.74 10.18
N PHE A 301 -9.11 -12.39 9.55
CA PHE A 301 -9.32 -13.83 9.64
C PHE A 301 -8.05 -14.60 9.27
N PHE A 302 -7.37 -14.18 8.20
CA PHE A 302 -6.15 -14.82 7.73
C PHE A 302 -4.99 -14.70 8.74
N VAL A 303 -4.84 -13.56 9.43
CA VAL A 303 -3.87 -13.38 10.51
C VAL A 303 -4.11 -14.42 11.63
N PHE A 304 -5.35 -14.53 12.11
CA PHE A 304 -5.70 -15.52 13.15
C PHE A 304 -5.56 -16.96 12.67
N PHE A 305 -5.95 -17.25 11.43
CA PHE A 305 -5.84 -18.59 10.84
C PHE A 305 -4.40 -19.11 10.81
N LEU A 306 -3.42 -18.23 10.57
CA LEU A 306 -2.00 -18.56 10.61
C LEU A 306 -1.35 -18.33 11.99
N GLN A 307 -2.16 -18.13 13.04
CA GLN A 307 -1.69 -17.89 14.41
C GLN A 307 -0.71 -16.71 14.51
N GLY A 308 -0.95 -15.66 13.73
CA GLY A 308 -0.17 -14.43 13.80
C GLY A 308 -0.73 -13.41 14.77
N GLU A 309 0.14 -12.52 15.22
CA GLU A 309 -0.20 -11.38 16.06
C GLU A 309 -0.08 -10.07 15.28
N LEU A 310 -0.87 -9.07 15.66
CA LEU A 310 -0.89 -7.77 14.98
C LEU A 310 0.18 -6.85 15.56
N SER A 311 0.82 -6.13 14.66
CA SER A 311 1.85 -5.13 14.90
C SER A 311 1.61 -3.93 13.96
N GLY A 312 2.39 -2.86 14.08
CA GLY A 312 2.31 -1.68 13.20
C GLY A 312 2.39 -2.05 11.70
N PRO A 313 3.41 -2.82 11.28
CA PRO A 313 3.53 -3.29 9.91
C PRO A 313 2.34 -4.11 9.40
N LEU A 314 1.82 -5.04 10.21
CA LEU A 314 0.68 -5.87 9.80
C LEU A 314 -0.62 -5.09 9.75
N LEU A 315 -0.86 -4.18 10.71
CA LEU A 315 -1.98 -3.25 10.67
C LEU A 315 -1.96 -2.43 9.38
N GLY A 316 -0.80 -1.87 9.04
CA GLY A 316 -0.66 -1.08 7.83
C GLY A 316 -0.80 -1.90 6.55
N ALA A 317 -0.39 -3.17 6.54
CA ALA A 317 -0.66 -4.08 5.44
C ALA A 317 -2.16 -4.31 5.23
N ILE A 318 -2.91 -4.57 6.31
CA ILE A 318 -4.37 -4.75 6.26
C ILE A 318 -5.06 -3.48 5.76
N LEU A 319 -4.71 -2.31 6.31
CA LEU A 319 -5.25 -1.02 5.86
C LEU A 319 -4.94 -0.76 4.39
N THR A 320 -3.76 -1.13 3.91
CA THR A 320 -3.40 -1.03 2.50
C THR A 320 -4.32 -1.91 1.64
N VAL A 321 -4.54 -3.17 2.01
CA VAL A 321 -5.47 -4.05 1.27
C VAL A 321 -6.90 -3.51 1.30
N ILE A 322 -7.37 -2.99 2.44
CA ILE A 322 -8.66 -2.29 2.54
C ILE A 322 -8.71 -1.13 1.53
N GLY A 323 -7.67 -0.30 1.47
CA GLY A 323 -7.55 0.80 0.49
C GLY A 323 -7.61 0.32 -0.96
N PHE A 324 -6.77 -0.65 -1.33
CA PHE A 324 -6.73 -1.21 -2.68
C PHE A 324 -7.96 -2.05 -3.04
N SER A 325 -8.83 -2.33 -2.08
CA SER A 325 -10.16 -2.91 -2.35
C SER A 325 -11.16 -1.86 -2.86
N ALA A 326 -10.77 -0.58 -2.91
CA ALA A 326 -11.42 0.41 -3.76
C ALA A 326 -10.88 0.42 -5.21
N PHE A 327 -9.83 -0.36 -5.45
CA PHE A 327 -8.97 -0.24 -6.62
C PHE A 327 -8.39 -1.60 -7.07
N GLY A 328 -9.28 -2.49 -7.52
CA GLY A 328 -8.92 -3.76 -8.17
C GLY A 328 -8.86 -5.01 -7.27
N ASN A 329 -8.83 -4.88 -5.95
CA ASN A 329 -8.84 -6.05 -5.04
C ASN A 329 -10.23 -6.49 -4.60
N HIS A 330 -10.46 -7.80 -4.59
CA HIS A 330 -11.58 -8.46 -3.93
C HIS A 330 -11.21 -9.90 -3.52
N TRP A 331 -12.07 -10.56 -2.75
CA TRP A 331 -11.69 -11.83 -2.12
C TRP A 331 -11.37 -12.94 -3.15
N ARG A 332 -12.12 -13.01 -4.26
CA ARG A 332 -11.93 -14.06 -5.30
C ARG A 332 -10.61 -13.93 -6.05
N ASN A 333 -10.09 -12.72 -6.27
CA ASN A 333 -8.84 -12.52 -6.99
C ASN A 333 -7.62 -12.51 -6.05
N SER A 334 -7.81 -12.09 -4.79
CA SER A 334 -6.74 -11.99 -3.79
C SER A 334 -6.42 -13.32 -3.11
N LEU A 335 -7.44 -14.11 -2.76
CA LEU A 335 -7.27 -15.35 -2.00
C LEU A 335 -6.36 -16.39 -2.69
N PRO A 336 -6.45 -16.62 -4.02
CA PRO A 336 -5.54 -17.55 -4.69
C PRO A 336 -4.06 -17.15 -4.56
N VAL A 337 -3.74 -15.85 -4.58
CA VAL A 337 -2.36 -15.37 -4.41
C VAL A 337 -1.87 -15.65 -2.99
N MET A 338 -2.70 -15.38 -1.98
CA MET A 338 -2.37 -15.67 -0.58
C MET A 338 -2.13 -17.16 -0.34
N ILE A 339 -2.97 -18.03 -0.95
CA ILE A 339 -2.79 -19.48 -0.92
C ILE A 339 -1.43 -19.86 -1.51
N GLY A 340 -1.04 -19.27 -2.65
CA GLY A 340 0.26 -19.48 -3.27
C GLY A 340 1.45 -19.17 -2.34
N VAL A 341 1.39 -18.05 -1.63
CA VAL A 341 2.44 -17.66 -0.67
C VAL A 341 2.54 -18.68 0.48
N VAL A 342 1.40 -19.12 1.03
CA VAL A 342 1.39 -20.15 2.10
C VAL A 342 1.94 -21.49 1.60
N LEU A 343 1.60 -21.89 0.38
CA LEU A 343 2.12 -23.12 -0.22
C LEU A 343 3.63 -23.07 -0.41
N ALA A 344 4.18 -21.95 -0.88
CA ALA A 344 5.63 -21.79 -1.01
C ALA A 344 6.36 -22.00 0.33
N THR A 345 5.77 -21.51 1.41
CA THR A 345 6.37 -21.61 2.74
C THR A 345 6.23 -23.02 3.33
N LYS A 346 5.08 -23.68 3.15
CA LYS A 346 4.83 -25.03 3.71
C LYS A 346 5.52 -26.17 2.95
N VAL A 347 5.78 -26.00 1.66
CA VAL A 347 6.44 -27.04 0.82
C VAL A 347 7.97 -27.00 0.97
N GLY A 348 8.50 -26.15 1.86
CA GLY A 348 9.94 -26.01 2.08
C GLY A 348 10.67 -25.33 0.92
N LEU A 349 9.95 -24.65 0.02
CA LEU A 349 10.56 -23.88 -1.08
C LEU A 349 11.21 -22.59 -0.56
N THR A 350 10.85 -22.15 0.65
CA THR A 350 11.49 -21.05 1.37
C THR A 350 11.86 -21.55 2.78
N SER A 351 13.13 -21.43 3.15
CA SER A 351 13.68 -21.71 4.51
C SER A 351 12.89 -21.01 5.62
N ASP A 352 12.83 -21.59 6.83
CA ASP A 352 12.15 -21.11 8.07
C ASP A 352 11.73 -19.62 8.05
N VAL A 353 10.58 -19.34 7.43
CA VAL A 353 10.02 -17.99 7.36
C VAL A 353 9.18 -17.77 8.62
N SER A 354 9.47 -16.69 9.36
CA SER A 354 8.65 -16.33 10.53
C SER A 354 7.19 -16.06 10.11
N THR A 355 6.24 -16.40 10.99
CA THR A 355 4.80 -16.16 10.76
C THR A 355 4.51 -14.70 10.38
N PHE A 356 5.20 -13.74 11.00
CA PHE A 356 5.11 -12.32 10.67
C PHE A 356 5.49 -12.03 9.20
N SER A 357 6.63 -12.57 8.74
CA SER A 357 7.11 -12.36 7.37
C SER A 357 6.22 -13.05 6.34
N LEU A 358 5.72 -14.24 6.67
CA LEU A 358 4.72 -14.95 5.87
C LEU A 358 3.45 -14.11 5.69
N LEU A 359 2.92 -13.57 6.79
CA LEU A 359 1.70 -12.75 6.77
C LEU A 359 1.88 -11.47 5.95
N LEU A 360 2.97 -10.73 6.15
CA LEU A 360 3.26 -9.55 5.35
C LEU A 360 3.37 -9.88 3.86
N THR A 361 4.08 -10.95 3.52
CA THR A 361 4.25 -11.41 2.13
C THR A 361 2.92 -11.79 1.50
N ALA A 362 2.05 -12.50 2.23
CA ALA A 362 0.76 -12.93 1.73
C ALA A 362 -0.23 -11.76 1.57
N ILE A 363 -0.36 -10.91 2.58
CA ILE A 363 -1.31 -9.77 2.59
C ILE A 363 -0.94 -8.77 1.50
N PHE A 364 0.32 -8.35 1.41
CA PHE A 364 0.74 -7.45 0.34
C PHE A 364 0.88 -8.14 -1.02
N GLY A 365 1.03 -9.46 -1.06
CA GLY A 365 1.00 -10.26 -2.29
C GLY A 365 -0.29 -10.06 -3.09
N THR A 366 -1.39 -9.65 -2.45
CA THR A 366 -2.63 -9.25 -3.12
C THR A 366 -2.45 -8.14 -4.17
N SER A 367 -1.31 -7.45 -4.20
CA SER A 367 -0.88 -6.62 -5.35
C SER A 367 -0.99 -7.33 -6.71
N LEU A 368 -0.81 -8.66 -6.74
CA LEU A 368 -0.88 -9.54 -7.91
C LEU A 368 -2.27 -10.13 -8.16
N ALA A 369 -3.28 -9.72 -7.38
CA ALA A 369 -4.65 -10.18 -7.58
C ALA A 369 -5.16 -10.03 -9.03
N PRO A 370 -4.75 -9.00 -9.82
CA PRO A 370 -5.10 -8.93 -11.24
C PRO A 370 -4.68 -10.15 -12.08
N ILE A 371 -3.57 -10.82 -11.75
CA ILE A 371 -3.13 -12.04 -12.44
C ILE A 371 -4.16 -13.15 -12.22
N SER A 372 -4.57 -13.34 -10.97
CA SER A 372 -5.61 -14.29 -10.59
C SER A 372 -6.95 -13.97 -11.25
N GLY A 373 -7.39 -12.72 -11.20
CA GLY A 373 -8.67 -12.30 -11.77
C GLY A 373 -8.73 -12.41 -13.29
N TYR A 374 -7.62 -12.19 -14.00
CA TYR A 374 -7.58 -12.26 -15.47
C TYR A 374 -7.30 -13.67 -16.01
N TYR A 375 -6.22 -14.31 -15.53
CA TYR A 375 -5.76 -15.61 -16.01
C TYR A 375 -6.44 -16.79 -15.30
N GLY A 376 -6.98 -16.56 -14.10
CA GLY A 376 -7.67 -17.55 -13.28
C GLY A 376 -6.90 -17.89 -12.00
N PRO A 377 -7.56 -18.59 -11.05
CA PRO A 377 -7.04 -18.81 -9.71
C PRO A 377 -5.71 -19.57 -9.68
N ILE A 378 -5.48 -20.52 -10.60
CA ILE A 378 -4.22 -21.28 -10.68
C ILE A 378 -3.04 -20.35 -10.97
N ALA A 379 -3.21 -19.40 -11.91
CA ALA A 379 -2.18 -18.41 -12.19
C ALA A 379 -1.93 -17.50 -10.98
N GLY A 380 -2.99 -17.19 -10.22
CA GLY A 380 -2.89 -16.49 -8.93
C GLY A 380 -2.05 -17.25 -7.90
N VAL A 381 -2.29 -18.55 -7.74
CA VAL A 381 -1.49 -19.43 -6.84
C VAL A 381 -0.03 -19.44 -7.25
N ILE A 382 0.27 -19.61 -8.55
CA ILE A 382 1.65 -19.58 -9.05
C ILE A 382 2.29 -18.21 -8.80
N ALA A 383 1.55 -17.12 -9.03
CA ALA A 383 2.04 -15.77 -8.76
C ALA A 383 2.37 -15.56 -7.28
N GLY A 384 1.56 -16.12 -6.37
CA GLY A 384 1.86 -16.13 -4.94
C GLY A 384 3.15 -16.88 -4.60
N VAL A 385 3.38 -18.04 -5.22
CA VAL A 385 4.62 -18.81 -5.02
C VAL A 385 5.85 -18.03 -5.49
N VAL A 386 5.80 -17.47 -6.69
CA VAL A 386 6.91 -16.68 -7.26
C VAL A 386 7.15 -15.40 -6.45
N HIS A 387 6.08 -14.75 -5.98
CA HIS A 387 6.17 -13.58 -5.11
C HIS A 387 6.88 -13.90 -3.79
N ALA A 388 6.50 -15.00 -3.13
CA ALA A 388 7.14 -15.43 -1.89
C ALA A 388 8.66 -15.68 -2.07
N ALA A 389 9.06 -16.24 -3.21
CA ALA A 389 10.48 -16.47 -3.52
C ALA A 389 11.26 -15.16 -3.75
N LEU A 390 10.61 -14.10 -4.26
CA LEU A 390 11.29 -12.84 -4.59
C LEU A 390 11.37 -11.85 -3.43
N VAL A 391 10.39 -11.82 -2.53
CA VAL A 391 10.28 -10.78 -1.49
C VAL A 391 11.52 -10.67 -0.60
N THR A 392 12.09 -11.80 -0.18
CA THR A 392 13.29 -11.81 0.69
C THR A 392 14.53 -11.30 -0.05
N ASN A 393 14.74 -11.78 -1.28
CA ASN A 393 15.85 -11.36 -2.15
C ASN A 393 15.81 -9.87 -2.46
N ILE A 394 14.63 -9.34 -2.74
CA ILE A 394 14.44 -7.93 -3.09
C ILE A 394 14.60 -7.01 -1.88
N THR A 395 14.20 -7.47 -0.68
CA THR A 395 14.41 -6.70 0.56
C THR A 395 15.88 -6.35 0.76
N TYR A 396 16.77 -7.30 0.44
CA TYR A 396 18.22 -7.09 0.51
C TYR A 396 18.71 -6.00 -0.46
N LEU A 397 18.15 -5.92 -1.67
CA LEU A 397 18.59 -4.98 -2.70
C LEU A 397 18.39 -3.51 -2.32
N HIS A 398 17.37 -3.21 -1.52
CA HIS A 398 17.06 -1.84 -1.09
C HIS A 398 17.30 -1.61 0.42
N GLY A 399 17.88 -2.57 1.15
CA GLY A 399 18.28 -2.42 2.55
C GLY A 399 17.15 -2.04 3.54
N GLY A 400 15.89 -2.31 3.20
CA GLY A 400 14.74 -1.82 3.98
C GLY A 400 14.40 -0.33 3.80
N LEU A 401 14.97 0.38 2.83
CA LEU A 401 14.62 1.78 2.56
C LEU A 401 13.36 1.98 1.70
N ASN A 402 12.89 0.91 1.05
CA ASN A 402 11.59 0.88 0.39
C ASN A 402 10.53 0.29 1.32
N LEU A 403 9.56 1.11 1.71
CA LEU A 403 8.42 0.61 2.46
C LEU A 403 7.52 -0.29 1.60
N TYR A 404 7.45 -0.04 0.29
CA TYR A 404 6.61 -0.81 -0.63
C TYR A 404 7.38 -1.97 -1.26
N ASN A 405 8.20 -2.68 -0.47
CA ASN A 405 8.98 -3.84 -0.90
C ASN A 405 8.13 -4.88 -1.66
N ASN A 406 6.92 -5.15 -1.18
CA ASN A 406 6.01 -6.07 -1.86
C ASN A 406 5.49 -5.54 -3.20
N GLY A 407 5.35 -4.21 -3.36
CA GLY A 407 5.03 -3.60 -4.65
C GLY A 407 6.19 -3.69 -5.63
N PHE A 408 7.42 -3.60 -5.11
CA PHE A 408 8.63 -3.82 -5.88
C PHE A 408 8.78 -5.27 -6.32
N SER A 409 8.49 -6.22 -5.44
CA SER A 409 8.47 -7.65 -5.78
C SER A 409 7.37 -7.98 -6.79
N SER A 410 6.14 -7.48 -6.57
CA SER A 410 5.01 -7.78 -7.45
C SER A 410 5.19 -7.21 -8.86
N GLY A 411 5.85 -6.05 -9.02
CA GLY A 411 6.14 -5.52 -10.34
C GLY A 411 7.02 -6.46 -11.18
N PHE A 412 8.06 -7.06 -10.58
CA PHE A 412 8.88 -8.08 -11.27
C PHE A 412 8.12 -9.37 -11.53
N VAL A 413 7.35 -9.87 -10.55
CA VAL A 413 6.52 -11.08 -10.72
C VAL A 413 5.57 -10.90 -11.91
N ALA A 414 4.86 -9.78 -11.95
CA ALA A 414 3.95 -9.46 -13.04
C ALA A 414 4.68 -9.32 -14.38
N ALA A 415 5.79 -8.59 -14.43
CA ALA A 415 6.57 -8.41 -15.66
C ALA A 415 7.10 -9.73 -16.24
N ALA A 416 7.50 -10.67 -15.38
CA ALA A 416 7.98 -11.98 -15.81
C ALA A 416 6.84 -12.94 -16.21
N MET A 417 5.78 -13.01 -15.40
CA MET A 417 4.72 -14.00 -15.59
C MET A 417 3.75 -13.64 -16.70
N VAL A 418 3.38 -12.36 -16.84
CA VAL A 418 2.31 -11.93 -17.75
C VAL A 418 2.60 -12.29 -19.20
N PRO A 419 3.79 -12.00 -19.77
CA PRO A 419 4.11 -12.38 -21.14
C PRO A 419 4.02 -13.90 -21.38
N LEU A 420 4.49 -14.72 -20.42
CA LEU A 420 4.45 -16.17 -20.52
C LEU A 420 3.01 -16.71 -20.48
N LEU A 421 2.17 -16.14 -19.60
CA LEU A 421 0.77 -16.51 -19.49
C LEU A 421 -0.02 -16.09 -20.74
N ASP A 422 0.29 -14.93 -21.32
CA ASP A 422 -0.31 -14.48 -22.58
C ASP A 422 0.05 -15.42 -23.74
N GLU A 423 1.32 -15.79 -23.89
CA GLU A 423 1.76 -16.71 -24.94
C GLU A 423 1.12 -18.10 -24.77
N TYR A 424 1.06 -18.61 -23.53
CA TYR A 424 0.37 -19.88 -23.26
C TYR A 424 -1.11 -19.84 -23.65
N GLN A 425 -1.82 -18.74 -23.35
CA GLN A 425 -3.19 -18.57 -23.79
C GLN A 425 -3.30 -18.52 -25.32
N GLN A 426 -2.37 -17.87 -26.00
CA GLN A 426 -2.35 -17.81 -27.47
C GLN A 426 -2.13 -19.20 -28.08
N ILE A 427 -1.15 -19.97 -27.61
CA ILE A 427 -0.88 -21.35 -28.05
C ILE A 427 -2.13 -22.23 -27.85
N ARG A 428 -2.76 -22.16 -26.67
CA ARG A 428 -3.97 -22.92 -26.37
C ARG A 428 -5.14 -22.53 -27.29
N ARG A 429 -5.26 -21.26 -27.67
CA ARG A 429 -6.27 -20.78 -28.64
C ARG A 429 -5.99 -21.30 -30.05
N ARG A 430 -4.72 -21.31 -30.48
CA ARG A 430 -4.31 -21.84 -31.79
C ARG A 430 -4.56 -23.34 -31.92
N ARG A 431 -4.30 -24.12 -30.87
CA ARG A 431 -4.55 -25.59 -30.85
C ARG A 431 -6.03 -26.00 -30.77
N ARG A 432 -6.92 -25.06 -30.44
CA ARG A 432 -8.38 -25.29 -30.35
C ARG A 432 -9.13 -24.88 -31.62
N LYS A 433 -8.45 -24.20 -32.54
CA LYS A 433 -8.88 -24.05 -33.92
C LYS A 433 -8.34 -25.24 -34.70
#